data_AF-A0A0M4FKJ0-F1
#
_entry.id   AF-A0A0M4FKJ0-F1
#
_cell.length_a   1.000
_cell.length_b   1.000
_cell.length_c   1.000
_cell.angle_alpha   90.00
_cell.angle_beta   90.00
_cell.angle_gamma   90.00
#
_symmetry.space_group_name_H-M   'P 1'
#
loop_
_entity.id
_entity.type
_entity.pdbx_description
1 polymer ?
#
loop_
_entity_poly.entity_id
_entity_poly.type
_entity_poly.pdbx_seq_one_letter_code
_entity_poly.pdbx_strand_id
1 'polypeptide(L)'
;MLTEDELNWIRHVLSNYKPFEISPSYFYKMTTEIERNGNKGIVRKELDELRKKMIKVTPQELLEFRNKNVRERRGIYNFSGIYIIHNCVKDIYYVGQAERIFDRAYQHFVINAGNAEIYKDYSLGDEFSISLIPLENTSFSSLNELEDNAIRAYDSFKNGYNRMPGNIMDKHIFKNADYEKAANLILDKIKGTEVFLSLSNNRKRMNYTSSLFSELKLPRNIHFLLGFVKMIKEYQKAKK
;
A
#
# COMPACT_ATOMS: atom_id res chain seq x y z
N MET A 1 12.06 25.64 18.43
CA MET A 1 10.75 25.66 19.14
C MET A 1 9.76 26.21 18.12
N LEU A 2 8.48 25.79 18.08
CA LEU A 2 7.54 26.49 17.19
C LEU A 2 7.42 27.94 17.66
N THR A 3 7.40 28.90 16.74
CA THR A 3 7.21 30.32 17.08
C THR A 3 5.76 30.58 17.49
N GLU A 4 5.51 31.68 18.21
CA GLU A 4 4.13 32.01 18.59
C GLU A 4 3.26 32.30 17.35
N ASP A 5 3.84 32.85 16.29
CA ASP A 5 3.15 33.06 15.00
C ASP A 5 2.77 31.74 14.35
N GLU A 6 3.68 30.75 14.33
CA GLU A 6 3.39 29.40 13.84
C GLU A 6 2.28 28.74 14.65
N LEU A 7 2.33 28.85 15.99
CA LEU A 7 1.30 28.29 16.86
C LEU A 7 -0.06 28.94 16.66
N ASN A 8 -0.11 30.27 16.54
CA ASN A 8 -1.35 30.99 16.27
C ASN A 8 -1.94 30.62 14.90
N TRP A 9 -1.09 30.47 13.88
CA TRP A 9 -1.53 30.00 12.57
C TRP A 9 -2.08 28.58 12.64
N ILE A 10 -1.38 27.63 13.30
CA ILE A 10 -1.85 26.25 13.47
C ILE A 10 -3.19 26.24 14.21
N ARG A 11 -3.34 27.00 15.31
CA ARG A 11 -4.61 27.10 16.05
C ARG A 11 -5.74 27.57 15.14
N HIS A 12 -5.50 28.60 14.33
CA HIS A 12 -6.49 29.10 13.38
C HIS A 12 -6.92 28.04 12.37
N VAL A 13 -5.95 27.37 11.73
CA VAL A 13 -6.20 26.29 10.76
C VAL A 13 -7.06 25.16 11.37
N LEU A 14 -6.74 24.75 12.59
CA LEU A 14 -7.40 23.62 13.25
C LEU A 14 -8.75 23.97 13.89
N SER A 15 -9.06 25.26 14.05
CA SER A 15 -10.30 25.73 14.68
C SER A 15 -11.56 25.53 13.82
N ASN A 16 -11.40 25.40 12.49
CA ASN A 16 -12.50 25.18 11.55
C ASN A 16 -13.00 23.71 11.51
N TYR A 17 -13.04 23.06 12.68
CA TYR A 17 -13.47 21.68 12.84
C TYR A 17 -14.96 21.62 13.20
N LYS A 18 -15.73 20.81 12.47
CA LYS A 18 -17.12 20.51 12.78
C LYS A 18 -17.24 19.10 13.36
N PRO A 19 -17.82 18.90 14.58
CA PRO A 19 -17.86 17.62 15.28
C PRO A 19 -18.49 16.40 14.58
N PHE A 20 -19.06 16.56 13.38
CA PHE A 20 -19.70 15.49 12.61
C PHE A 20 -19.32 15.52 11.12
N GLU A 21 -18.25 16.23 10.77
CA GLU A 21 -17.77 16.28 9.40
C GLU A 21 -17.27 14.90 8.95
N ILE A 22 -17.67 14.47 7.76
CA ILE A 22 -17.19 13.24 7.15
C ILE A 22 -15.69 13.37 6.90
N SER A 23 -14.95 12.29 7.18
CA SER A 23 -13.50 12.28 7.03
C SER A 23 -13.07 12.60 5.58
N PRO A 24 -12.06 13.46 5.36
CA PRO A 24 -11.45 13.65 4.03
C PRO A 24 -10.96 12.34 3.40
N SER A 25 -10.50 11.40 4.24
CA SER A 25 -10.10 10.06 3.80
C SER A 25 -11.26 9.25 3.19
N TYR A 26 -12.50 9.47 3.64
CA TYR A 26 -13.68 8.83 3.07
C TYR A 26 -13.92 9.31 1.64
N PHE A 27 -13.94 10.63 1.43
CA PHE A 27 -14.14 11.21 0.11
C PHE A 27 -13.02 10.80 -0.85
N TYR A 28 -11.77 10.87 -0.41
CA TYR A 28 -10.63 10.42 -1.20
C TYR A 28 -10.77 8.96 -1.63
N LYS A 29 -11.06 8.07 -0.68
CA LYS A 29 -11.26 6.64 -0.99
C LYS A 29 -12.37 6.47 -2.03
N MET A 30 -13.51 7.11 -1.83
CA MET A 30 -14.66 7.01 -2.73
C MET A 30 -14.32 7.51 -4.14
N THR A 31 -13.69 8.69 -4.27
CA THR A 31 -13.30 9.24 -5.58
C THR A 31 -12.28 8.36 -6.29
N THR A 32 -11.27 7.86 -5.55
CA THR A 32 -10.25 6.97 -6.11
C THR A 32 -10.82 5.63 -6.53
N GLU A 33 -11.78 5.07 -5.78
CA GLU A 33 -12.48 3.85 -6.17
C GLU A 33 -13.26 4.03 -7.48
N ILE A 34 -13.97 5.15 -7.62
CA ILE A 34 -14.72 5.47 -8.85
C ILE A 34 -13.77 5.59 -10.04
N GLU A 35 -12.71 6.38 -9.90
CA GLU A 35 -11.71 6.61 -10.96
C GLU A 35 -11.04 5.30 -11.40
N ARG A 36 -10.49 4.53 -10.45
CA ARG A 36 -9.77 3.28 -10.77
C ARG A 36 -10.70 2.22 -11.36
N ASN A 37 -11.95 2.14 -10.89
CA ASN A 37 -12.94 1.25 -11.50
C ASN A 37 -13.30 1.67 -12.93
N GLY A 38 -13.37 2.98 -13.20
CA GLY A 38 -13.58 3.51 -14.55
C GLY A 38 -12.41 3.18 -15.49
N ASN A 39 -11.18 3.21 -14.97
CA ASN A 39 -9.96 3.01 -15.76
C ASN A 39 -9.52 1.54 -15.89
N LYS A 40 -10.21 0.58 -15.24
CA LYS A 40 -9.77 -0.82 -15.16
C LYS A 40 -9.50 -1.47 -16.53
N GLY A 41 -10.25 -1.11 -17.57
CA GLY A 41 -10.06 -1.64 -18.93
C GLY A 41 -8.78 -1.13 -19.61
N ILE A 42 -8.45 0.14 -19.38
CA ILE A 42 -7.20 0.76 -19.87
C ILE A 42 -6.01 0.09 -19.19
N VAL A 43 -6.06 0.00 -17.85
CA VAL A 43 -5.04 -0.67 -17.05
C VAL A 43 -4.86 -2.13 -17.47
N ARG A 44 -5.97 -2.85 -17.71
CA ARG A 44 -5.91 -4.25 -18.19
C ARG A 44 -5.12 -4.35 -19.49
N LYS A 45 -5.41 -3.48 -20.46
CA LYS A 45 -4.72 -3.46 -21.76
C LYS A 45 -3.23 -3.15 -21.60
N GLU A 46 -2.88 -2.15 -20.80
CA GLU A 46 -1.48 -1.79 -20.55
C GLU A 46 -0.70 -2.93 -19.88
N LEU A 47 -1.28 -3.54 -18.86
CA LEU A 47 -0.67 -4.68 -18.17
C LEU A 47 -0.56 -5.90 -19.07
N ASP A 48 -1.55 -6.19 -19.92
CA ASP A 48 -1.47 -7.30 -20.88
C ASP A 48 -0.36 -7.08 -21.92
N GLU A 49 -0.16 -5.85 -22.40
CA GLU A 49 0.96 -5.51 -23.30
C GLU A 49 2.32 -5.66 -22.60
N LEU A 50 2.40 -5.31 -21.32
CA LEU A 50 3.60 -5.56 -20.51
C LEU A 50 3.83 -7.06 -20.32
N ARG A 51 2.79 -7.83 -19.96
CA ARG A 51 2.87 -9.29 -19.74
C ARG A 51 3.41 -10.05 -20.96
N LYS A 52 3.14 -9.58 -22.17
CA LYS A 52 3.69 -10.16 -23.42
C LYS A 52 5.20 -9.99 -23.54
N LYS A 53 5.79 -8.99 -22.88
CA LYS A 53 7.21 -8.63 -22.95
C LYS A 53 8.00 -9.04 -21.70
N MET A 54 7.31 -9.27 -20.59
CA MET A 54 7.92 -9.58 -19.30
C MET A 54 8.11 -11.09 -19.07
N ILE A 55 8.84 -11.42 -18.01
CA ILE A 55 9.06 -12.81 -17.57
C ILE A 55 7.71 -13.46 -17.24
N LYS A 56 7.43 -14.57 -17.93
CA LYS A 56 6.30 -15.46 -17.67
C LYS A 56 6.86 -16.82 -17.28
N VAL A 57 6.39 -17.37 -16.17
CA VAL A 57 6.91 -18.61 -15.58
C VAL A 57 5.77 -19.54 -15.18
N THR A 58 6.06 -20.82 -15.17
CA THR A 58 5.23 -21.87 -14.58
C THR A 58 5.45 -21.95 -13.06
N PRO A 59 4.55 -22.61 -12.31
CA PRO A 59 4.77 -22.90 -10.90
C PRO A 59 6.11 -23.59 -10.62
N GLN A 60 6.51 -24.55 -11.48
CA GLN A 60 7.74 -25.33 -11.33
C GLN A 60 8.98 -24.44 -11.48
N GLU A 61 9.03 -23.59 -12.51
CA GLU A 61 10.11 -22.62 -12.68
C GLU A 61 10.15 -21.62 -11.53
N LEU A 62 8.99 -21.16 -11.05
CA LEU A 62 8.92 -20.22 -9.92
C LEU A 62 9.46 -20.86 -8.62
N LEU A 63 9.20 -22.15 -8.40
CA LEU A 63 9.75 -22.93 -7.28
C LEU A 63 11.27 -23.10 -7.41
N GLU A 64 11.82 -23.29 -8.62
CA GLU A 64 13.27 -23.27 -8.85
C GLU A 64 13.87 -21.90 -8.53
N PHE A 65 13.19 -20.83 -8.94
CA PHE A 65 13.61 -19.44 -8.74
C PHE A 65 13.55 -18.97 -7.28
N ARG A 66 13.01 -19.79 -6.37
CA ARG A 66 13.22 -19.61 -4.92
C ARG A 66 14.72 -19.61 -4.58
N ASN A 67 15.52 -20.43 -5.26
CA ASN A 67 16.96 -20.48 -5.05
C ASN A 67 17.64 -19.30 -5.76
N LYS A 68 18.21 -18.39 -4.97
CA LYS A 68 18.93 -17.20 -5.45
C LYS A 68 19.98 -17.54 -6.51
N ASN A 69 20.82 -18.55 -6.26
CA ASN A 69 21.93 -18.92 -7.15
C ASN A 69 21.44 -19.46 -8.49
N VAL A 70 20.33 -20.23 -8.49
CA VAL A 70 19.71 -20.73 -9.73
C VAL A 70 19.22 -19.56 -10.57
N ARG A 71 18.51 -18.63 -9.92
CA ARG A 71 17.90 -17.47 -10.57
C ARG A 71 18.95 -16.51 -11.14
N GLU A 72 19.98 -16.17 -10.37
CA GLU A 72 21.04 -15.24 -10.77
C GLU A 72 21.94 -15.81 -11.87
N ARG A 73 22.18 -17.12 -11.91
CA ARG A 73 22.86 -17.77 -13.04
C ARG A 73 22.11 -17.64 -14.36
N ARG A 74 20.79 -17.43 -14.31
CA ARG A 74 19.96 -17.15 -15.50
C ARG A 74 19.80 -15.64 -15.77
N GLY A 75 20.56 -14.79 -15.07
CA GLY A 75 20.48 -13.32 -15.19
C GLY A 75 19.19 -12.73 -14.62
N ILE A 76 18.45 -13.49 -13.81
CA ILE A 76 17.20 -13.03 -13.22
C ILE A 76 17.47 -12.55 -11.79
N TYR A 77 17.17 -11.29 -11.53
CA TYR A 77 17.34 -10.68 -10.21
C TYR A 77 15.98 -10.46 -9.55
N ASN A 78 15.99 -10.37 -8.23
CA ASN A 78 14.78 -10.04 -7.49
C ASN A 78 14.48 -8.55 -7.65
N PHE A 79 13.21 -8.17 -7.68
CA PHE A 79 12.79 -6.78 -7.89
C PHE A 79 11.48 -6.49 -7.17
N SER A 80 11.19 -5.18 -7.06
CA SER A 80 9.93 -4.65 -6.55
C SER A 80 8.89 -4.61 -7.67
N GLY A 81 7.72 -5.18 -7.45
CA GLY A 81 6.66 -5.21 -8.46
C GLY A 81 5.43 -6.02 -8.06
N ILE A 82 4.65 -6.41 -9.07
CA ILE A 82 3.50 -7.31 -8.91
C ILE A 82 3.69 -8.64 -9.63
N TYR A 83 3.01 -9.66 -9.12
CA TYR A 83 2.90 -10.97 -9.75
C TYR A 83 1.42 -11.27 -10.01
N ILE A 84 1.12 -11.71 -11.22
CA ILE A 84 -0.23 -12.07 -11.67
C ILE A 84 -0.22 -13.57 -11.91
N ILE A 85 -0.93 -14.32 -11.07
CA ILE A 85 -1.12 -15.77 -11.21
C ILE A 85 -2.45 -15.98 -11.94
N HIS A 86 -2.40 -16.63 -13.09
CA HIS A 86 -3.55 -16.98 -13.89
C HIS A 86 -3.75 -18.49 -13.83
N ASN A 87 -4.90 -18.94 -13.33
CA ASN A 87 -5.35 -20.32 -13.50
C ASN A 87 -5.91 -20.45 -14.92
N CYS A 88 -5.19 -21.16 -15.79
CA CYS A 88 -5.52 -21.31 -17.20
C CYS A 88 -6.77 -22.19 -17.43
N VAL A 89 -7.09 -23.07 -16.48
CA VAL A 89 -8.24 -23.98 -16.56
C VAL A 89 -9.54 -23.26 -16.21
N LYS A 90 -9.51 -22.44 -15.15
CA LYS A 90 -10.69 -21.72 -14.65
C LYS A 90 -10.83 -20.31 -15.20
N ASP A 91 -9.82 -19.81 -15.90
CA ASP A 91 -9.67 -18.42 -16.36
C ASP A 91 -9.90 -17.37 -15.26
N ILE A 92 -9.32 -17.62 -14.08
CA ILE A 92 -9.37 -16.69 -12.94
C ILE A 92 -7.98 -16.30 -12.47
N TYR A 93 -7.90 -15.16 -11.78
CA TYR A 93 -6.64 -14.50 -11.48
C TYR A 93 -6.41 -14.30 -9.98
N TYR A 94 -5.15 -14.21 -9.61
CA TYR A 94 -4.66 -13.63 -8.36
C TYR A 94 -3.61 -12.58 -8.70
N VAL A 95 -3.63 -11.47 -7.97
CA VAL A 95 -2.63 -10.41 -8.05
C VAL A 95 -2.02 -10.21 -6.67
N GLY A 96 -0.70 -10.16 -6.58
CA GLY A 96 -0.01 -9.75 -5.37
C GLY A 96 1.17 -8.83 -5.65
N GLN A 97 1.57 -8.05 -4.66
CA GLN A 97 2.79 -7.23 -4.69
C GLN A 97 3.92 -7.81 -3.83
N ALA A 98 5.16 -7.42 -4.13
CA ALA A 98 6.28 -7.54 -3.20
C ALA A 98 7.44 -6.62 -3.58
N GLU A 99 8.23 -6.18 -2.59
CA GLU A 99 9.56 -5.59 -2.80
C GLU A 99 10.57 -6.61 -3.34
N ARG A 100 10.32 -7.90 -3.05
CA ARG A 100 11.12 -9.06 -3.46
C ARG A 100 10.20 -10.09 -4.09
N ILE A 101 9.85 -9.89 -5.36
CA ILE A 101 8.82 -10.62 -6.09
C ILE A 101 8.92 -12.14 -5.96
N PHE A 102 10.11 -12.71 -6.12
CA PHE A 102 10.27 -14.16 -6.09
C PHE A 102 10.01 -14.71 -4.70
N ASP A 103 10.40 -13.99 -3.64
CA ASP A 103 10.30 -14.44 -2.25
C ASP A 103 8.84 -14.60 -1.80
N ARG A 104 7.91 -13.91 -2.48
CA ARG A 104 6.47 -13.96 -2.24
C ARG A 104 5.70 -14.82 -3.24
N ALA A 105 6.01 -14.71 -4.53
CA ALA A 105 5.20 -15.34 -5.57
C ALA A 105 5.21 -16.88 -5.48
N TYR A 106 6.37 -17.52 -5.21
CA TYR A 106 6.43 -19.00 -5.11
C TYR A 106 5.62 -19.57 -3.94
N GLN A 107 5.36 -18.76 -2.90
CA GLN A 107 4.70 -19.24 -1.68
C GLN A 107 3.28 -19.76 -1.95
N HIS A 108 2.64 -19.30 -3.03
CA HIS A 108 1.30 -19.76 -3.42
C HIS A 108 1.27 -21.20 -3.93
N PHE A 109 2.43 -21.78 -4.24
CA PHE A 109 2.58 -23.15 -4.74
C PHE A 109 3.27 -24.08 -3.73
N VAL A 110 3.32 -23.66 -2.46
CA VAL A 110 3.87 -24.44 -1.34
C VAL A 110 2.77 -24.73 -0.32
N ILE A 111 2.74 -25.94 0.21
CA ILE A 111 1.75 -26.37 1.21
C ILE A 111 1.78 -25.44 2.44
N ASN A 112 0.60 -25.08 2.94
CA ASN A 112 0.40 -24.20 4.10
C ASN A 112 1.06 -22.80 3.96
N ALA A 113 1.29 -22.34 2.73
CA ALA A 113 1.82 -21.01 2.44
C ALA A 113 0.95 -20.28 1.41
N GLY A 114 1.11 -18.96 1.34
CA GLY A 114 0.42 -18.12 0.35
C GLY A 114 -1.11 -18.25 0.41
N ASN A 115 -1.74 -18.41 -0.76
CA ASN A 115 -3.18 -18.56 -0.91
C ASN A 115 -3.54 -20.04 -1.02
N ALA A 116 -4.30 -20.55 -0.05
CA ALA A 116 -4.65 -21.97 0.05
C ALA A 116 -5.46 -22.49 -1.14
N GLU A 117 -6.26 -21.65 -1.81
CA GLU A 117 -7.05 -22.07 -2.97
C GLU A 117 -6.20 -22.23 -4.22
N ILE A 118 -5.20 -21.35 -4.41
CA ILE A 118 -4.22 -21.52 -5.49
C ILE A 118 -3.47 -22.84 -5.31
N TYR A 119 -2.99 -23.11 -4.09
CA TYR A 119 -2.30 -24.35 -3.79
C TYR A 119 -3.19 -25.58 -4.01
N LYS A 120 -4.47 -25.51 -3.58
CA LYS A 120 -5.44 -26.58 -3.79
C LYS A 120 -5.63 -26.87 -5.28
N ASP A 121 -5.91 -25.85 -6.08
CA ASP A 121 -6.13 -26.02 -7.53
C ASP A 121 -4.87 -26.52 -8.23
N TYR A 122 -3.70 -25.99 -7.86
CA TYR A 122 -2.41 -26.48 -8.34
C TYR A 122 -2.18 -27.95 -7.98
N SER A 123 -2.52 -28.38 -6.76
CA SER A 123 -2.38 -29.78 -6.32
C SER A 123 -3.35 -30.73 -7.02
N LEU A 124 -4.45 -30.21 -7.56
CA LEU A 124 -5.41 -30.96 -8.38
C LEU A 124 -4.99 -31.04 -9.86
N GLY A 125 -3.89 -30.39 -10.23
CA GLY A 125 -3.34 -30.43 -11.59
C GLY A 125 -3.81 -29.31 -12.51
N ASP A 126 -4.49 -28.27 -11.99
CA ASP A 126 -4.81 -27.09 -12.80
C ASP A 126 -3.52 -26.44 -13.33
N GLU A 127 -3.55 -26.03 -14.59
CA GLU A 127 -2.45 -25.32 -15.22
C GLU A 127 -2.43 -23.85 -14.79
N PHE A 128 -1.24 -23.34 -14.46
CA PHE A 128 -1.04 -21.95 -14.07
C PHE A 128 0.04 -21.26 -14.88
N SER A 129 -0.15 -19.97 -15.11
CA SER A 129 0.81 -19.06 -15.69
C SER A 129 1.04 -17.88 -14.74
N ILE A 130 2.30 -17.57 -14.44
CA ILE A 130 2.66 -16.45 -13.56
C ILE A 130 3.40 -15.38 -14.37
N SER A 131 2.84 -14.17 -14.42
CA SER A 131 3.51 -13.00 -14.99
C SER A 131 4.12 -12.16 -13.88
N LEU A 132 5.38 -11.75 -14.03
CA LEU A 132 6.09 -10.91 -13.06
C LEU A 132 6.37 -9.53 -13.68
N ILE A 133 5.85 -8.47 -13.09
CA ILE A 133 5.91 -7.10 -13.64
C ILE A 133 6.64 -6.19 -12.66
N PRO A 134 7.84 -5.69 -13.00
CA PRO A 134 8.55 -4.69 -12.19
C PRO A 134 7.75 -3.39 -12.08
N LEU A 135 7.75 -2.76 -10.89
CA LEU A 135 7.10 -1.46 -10.68
C LEU A 135 7.68 -0.38 -11.60
N GLU A 136 9.00 -0.39 -11.78
CA GLU A 136 9.75 0.56 -12.64
C GLU A 136 9.34 0.53 -14.11
N ASN A 137 8.71 -0.56 -14.57
CA ASN A 137 8.22 -0.72 -15.94
C ASN A 137 6.76 -0.25 -16.09
N THR A 138 6.19 0.40 -15.08
CA THR A 138 4.81 0.89 -15.06
C THR A 138 4.76 2.39 -14.80
N SER A 139 3.61 3.01 -15.09
CA SER A 139 3.36 4.43 -14.79
C SER A 139 2.98 4.69 -13.33
N PHE A 140 2.84 3.64 -12.52
CA PHE A 140 2.39 3.75 -11.13
C PHE A 140 3.52 4.15 -10.19
N SER A 141 3.17 4.94 -9.17
CA SER A 141 4.14 5.52 -8.24
C SER A 141 4.50 4.62 -7.06
N SER A 142 3.66 3.61 -6.79
CA SER A 142 3.84 2.71 -5.65
C SER A 142 3.30 1.32 -5.95
N LEU A 143 3.78 0.33 -5.18
CA LEU A 143 3.27 -1.04 -5.26
C LEU A 143 1.79 -1.16 -4.87
N ASN A 144 1.32 -0.38 -3.88
CA ASN A 144 -0.09 -0.39 -3.48
C ASN A 144 -0.99 0.09 -4.61
N GLU A 145 -0.57 1.15 -5.29
CA GLU A 145 -1.30 1.71 -6.42
C GLU A 145 -1.34 0.72 -7.59
N LEU A 146 -0.20 0.14 -7.95
CA LEU A 146 -0.10 -0.87 -9.01
C LEU A 146 -0.94 -2.12 -8.68
N GLU A 147 -0.86 -2.64 -7.45
CA GLU A 147 -1.62 -3.82 -7.01
C GLU A 147 -3.13 -3.59 -7.03
N ASP A 148 -3.63 -2.50 -6.45
CA ASP A 148 -5.07 -2.21 -6.42
C ASP A 148 -5.63 -2.03 -7.84
N ASN A 149 -4.92 -1.31 -8.71
CA ASN A 149 -5.34 -1.15 -10.10
C ASN A 149 -5.32 -2.48 -10.86
N ALA A 150 -4.30 -3.33 -10.63
CA ALA A 150 -4.24 -4.66 -11.23
C ALA A 150 -5.36 -5.58 -10.71
N ILE A 151 -5.65 -5.61 -9.40
CA ILE A 151 -6.76 -6.41 -8.85
C ILE A 151 -8.09 -6.05 -9.54
N ARG A 152 -8.35 -4.76 -9.77
CA ARG A 152 -9.54 -4.28 -10.49
C ARG A 152 -9.53 -4.66 -11.97
N ALA A 153 -8.39 -4.50 -12.63
CA ALA A 153 -8.21 -4.81 -14.05
C ALA A 153 -8.40 -6.31 -14.37
N TYR A 154 -8.02 -7.18 -13.44
CA TYR A 154 -8.16 -8.63 -13.55
C TYR A 154 -9.40 -9.19 -12.86
N ASP A 155 -10.22 -8.32 -12.25
CA ASP A 155 -11.40 -8.67 -11.45
C ASP A 155 -11.12 -9.78 -10.41
N SER A 156 -9.90 -9.82 -9.89
CA SER A 156 -9.38 -10.96 -9.13
C SER A 156 -9.91 -11.01 -7.71
N PHE A 157 -10.56 -9.95 -7.22
CA PHE A 157 -11.19 -9.90 -5.91
C PHE A 157 -12.61 -10.47 -5.91
N LYS A 158 -13.45 -10.10 -6.89
CA LYS A 158 -14.83 -10.58 -6.95
C LYS A 158 -14.93 -11.95 -7.61
N ASN A 159 -14.15 -12.16 -8.68
CA ASN A 159 -14.21 -13.33 -9.54
C ASN A 159 -12.85 -14.04 -9.65
N GLY A 160 -12.03 -13.94 -8.60
CA GLY A 160 -10.73 -14.61 -8.55
C GLY A 160 -10.31 -14.99 -7.14
N TYR A 161 -9.01 -15.16 -6.95
CA TYR A 161 -8.45 -15.67 -5.70
C TYR A 161 -8.14 -14.59 -4.66
N ASN A 162 -8.12 -13.30 -5.03
CA ASN A 162 -7.84 -12.23 -4.05
C ASN A 162 -8.98 -12.16 -3.04
N ARG A 163 -8.63 -12.01 -1.76
CA ARG A 163 -9.60 -11.84 -0.66
C ARG A 163 -9.75 -10.39 -0.20
N MET A 164 -8.95 -9.49 -0.76
CA MET A 164 -8.98 -8.06 -0.48
C MET A 164 -8.87 -7.30 -1.80
N PRO A 165 -9.55 -6.14 -1.94
CA PRO A 165 -9.57 -5.36 -3.18
C PRO A 165 -8.27 -4.58 -3.49
N GLY A 166 -7.26 -4.65 -2.62
CA GLY A 166 -6.07 -3.80 -2.65
C GLY A 166 -6.12 -2.68 -1.60
N ASN A 167 -4.99 -1.99 -1.41
CA ASN A 167 -4.89 -0.90 -0.43
C ASN A 167 -4.93 0.48 -1.11
N ILE A 168 -6.02 1.22 -0.90
CA ILE A 168 -6.21 2.58 -1.39
C ILE A 168 -5.73 3.63 -0.37
N MET A 169 -5.73 3.27 0.91
CA MET A 169 -5.46 4.17 2.03
C MET A 169 -4.07 3.89 2.61
N ASP A 170 -3.04 4.03 1.79
CA ASP A 170 -1.65 3.81 2.20
C ASP A 170 -0.99 5.01 2.87
N LYS A 171 -1.54 6.22 2.66
CA LYS A 171 -1.21 7.45 3.37
C LYS A 171 -2.41 8.09 4.04
N HIS A 172 -2.18 8.91 5.08
CA HIS A 172 -3.24 9.76 5.59
C HIS A 172 -3.58 10.90 4.62
N ILE A 173 -4.88 11.18 4.48
CA ILE A 173 -5.40 12.30 3.70
C ILE A 173 -5.87 13.38 4.66
N PHE A 174 -5.09 14.45 4.75
CA PHE A 174 -5.47 15.67 5.46
C PHE A 174 -6.60 16.38 4.72
N LYS A 175 -7.35 17.21 5.45
CA LYS A 175 -8.51 17.94 4.91
C LYS A 175 -8.14 18.86 3.75
N ASN A 176 -6.98 19.51 3.85
CA ASN A 176 -6.45 20.43 2.87
C ASN A 176 -4.93 20.60 3.08
N ALA A 177 -4.30 21.38 2.20
CA ALA A 177 -2.87 21.66 2.27
C ALA A 177 -2.45 22.36 3.57
N ASP A 178 -3.32 23.19 4.16
CA ASP A 178 -3.00 23.85 5.44
C ASP A 178 -2.92 22.86 6.60
N TYR A 179 -3.79 21.86 6.63
CA TYR A 179 -3.71 20.77 7.61
C TYR A 179 -2.41 19.98 7.43
N GLU A 180 -2.06 19.63 6.19
CA GLU A 180 -0.79 18.93 5.94
C GLU A 180 0.42 19.78 6.34
N LYS A 181 0.42 21.07 6.03
CA LYS A 181 1.48 22.01 6.41
C LYS A 181 1.58 22.17 7.93
N ALA A 182 0.46 22.30 8.63
CA ALA A 182 0.42 22.34 10.09
C ALA A 182 0.97 21.05 10.70
N ALA A 183 0.61 19.89 10.14
CA ALA A 183 1.15 18.61 10.58
C ALA A 183 2.67 18.54 10.37
N ASN A 184 3.17 18.94 9.20
CA ASN A 184 4.60 18.94 8.91
C ASN A 184 5.40 19.85 9.87
N LEU A 185 4.91 21.05 10.18
CA LEU A 185 5.55 21.94 11.16
C LEU A 185 5.67 21.29 12.54
N ILE A 186 4.60 20.65 13.02
CA ILE A 186 4.62 19.95 14.30
C ILE A 186 5.58 18.74 14.24
N LEU A 187 5.54 17.96 13.15
CA LEU A 187 6.41 16.81 12.95
C LEU A 187 7.89 17.21 12.94
N ASP A 188 8.24 18.26 12.22
CA ASP A 188 9.60 18.78 12.11
C ASP A 188 10.17 19.17 13.48
N LYS A 189 9.30 19.62 14.38
CA LYS A 189 9.71 19.98 15.73
C LYS A 189 9.99 18.78 16.64
N ILE A 190 9.29 17.67 16.42
CA ILE A 190 9.35 16.48 17.31
C ILE A 190 10.20 15.35 16.74
N LYS A 191 10.42 15.32 15.42
CA LYS A 191 11.17 14.26 14.74
C LYS A 191 12.60 14.24 15.29
N GLY A 192 13.03 13.08 15.77
CA GLY A 192 14.36 12.89 16.36
C GLY A 192 14.46 13.08 17.88
N THR A 193 13.38 13.48 18.56
CA THR A 193 13.37 13.43 20.05
C THR A 193 13.34 11.99 20.56
N GLU A 194 13.92 11.73 21.73
CA GLU A 194 13.91 10.38 22.34
C GLU A 194 12.48 9.85 22.52
N VAL A 195 11.57 10.71 22.98
CA VAL A 195 10.16 10.37 23.15
C VAL A 195 9.55 9.95 21.82
N PHE A 196 9.79 10.70 20.74
CA PHE A 196 9.30 10.37 19.40
C PHE A 196 9.82 9.01 18.91
N LEU A 197 11.10 8.72 19.12
CA LEU A 197 11.72 7.45 18.71
C LEU A 197 11.15 6.26 19.50
N SER A 198 10.71 6.48 20.75
CA SER A 198 10.12 5.44 21.62
C SER A 198 8.68 5.02 21.24
N LEU A 199 8.01 5.75 20.34
CA LEU A 199 6.62 5.53 19.96
C LEU A 199 6.46 4.27 19.07
N SER A 200 6.42 3.10 19.69
CA SER A 200 6.41 1.82 18.97
C SER A 200 5.04 1.41 18.41
N ASN A 201 3.93 1.83 19.04
CA ASN A 201 2.58 1.41 18.69
C ASN A 201 1.57 2.57 18.64
N ASN A 202 0.38 2.31 18.09
CA ASN A 202 -0.64 3.35 17.90
C ASN A 202 -1.14 3.95 19.21
N ARG A 203 -1.20 3.17 20.31
CA ARG A 203 -1.60 3.67 21.62
C ARG A 203 -0.60 4.69 22.15
N LYS A 204 0.69 4.39 22.06
CA LYS A 204 1.77 5.33 22.43
C LYS A 204 1.71 6.61 21.61
N ARG A 205 1.58 6.49 20.27
CA ARG A 205 1.46 7.64 19.36
C ARG A 205 0.25 8.51 19.73
N MET A 206 -0.91 7.88 19.94
CA MET A 206 -2.16 8.56 20.31
C MET A 206 -2.02 9.36 21.61
N ASN A 207 -1.49 8.72 22.65
CA ASN A 207 -1.28 9.37 23.95
C ASN A 207 -0.31 10.54 23.83
N TYR A 208 0.83 10.32 23.18
CA TYR A 208 1.84 11.36 22.96
C TYR A 208 1.28 12.54 22.18
N THR A 209 0.59 12.30 21.07
CA THR A 209 -0.04 13.36 20.27
C THR A 209 -1.07 14.14 21.08
N SER A 210 -1.88 13.47 21.90
CA SER A 210 -2.87 14.14 22.75
C SER A 210 -2.21 15.05 23.79
N SER A 211 -1.14 14.59 24.43
CA SER A 211 -0.35 15.40 25.37
C SER A 211 0.31 16.59 24.67
N LEU A 212 0.93 16.35 23.51
CA LEU A 212 1.58 17.40 22.71
C LEU A 212 0.58 18.50 22.31
N PHE A 213 -0.63 18.13 21.88
CA PHE A 213 -1.64 19.11 21.50
C PHE A 213 -2.10 19.93 22.69
N SER A 214 -2.18 19.31 23.87
CA SER A 214 -2.52 20.01 25.11
C SER A 214 -1.42 21.00 25.51
N GLU A 215 -0.14 20.59 25.42
CA GLU A 215 1.03 21.44 25.68
C GLU A 215 1.09 22.64 24.73
N LEU A 216 0.85 22.42 23.44
CA LEU A 216 0.84 23.46 22.41
C LEU A 216 -0.44 24.31 22.39
N LYS A 217 -1.42 23.99 23.26
CA LYS A 217 -2.74 24.64 23.33
C LYS A 217 -3.47 24.63 21.97
N LEU A 218 -3.45 23.49 21.29
CA LEU A 218 -4.12 23.29 20.01
C LEU A 218 -5.59 22.86 20.22
N PRO A 219 -6.51 23.26 19.34
CA PRO A 219 -7.91 22.86 19.45
C PRO A 219 -8.08 21.35 19.23
N ARG A 220 -9.11 20.77 19.87
CA ARG A 220 -9.39 19.33 19.81
C ARG A 220 -10.05 18.95 18.48
N ASN A 221 -9.22 18.73 17.46
CA ASN A 221 -9.64 18.30 16.13
C ASN A 221 -9.30 16.82 15.93
N ILE A 222 -10.31 15.94 16.00
CA ILE A 222 -10.09 14.49 15.98
C ILE A 222 -9.55 13.98 14.63
N HIS A 223 -9.99 14.58 13.52
CA HIS A 223 -9.54 14.19 12.18
C HIS A 223 -8.05 14.49 11.99
N PHE A 224 -7.65 15.70 12.39
CA PHE A 224 -6.24 16.09 12.36
C PHE A 224 -5.39 15.24 13.31
N LEU A 225 -5.88 14.96 14.52
CA LEU A 225 -5.15 14.16 15.51
C LEU A 225 -4.92 12.72 15.01
N LEU A 226 -5.97 12.06 14.50
CA LEU A 226 -5.87 10.73 13.90
C LEU A 226 -4.92 10.73 12.69
N GLY A 227 -4.96 11.80 11.91
CA GLY A 227 -4.06 12.00 10.78
C GLY A 227 -2.61 12.14 11.17
N PHE A 228 -2.34 12.98 12.16
CA PHE A 228 -1.00 13.20 12.69
C PHE A 228 -0.41 11.91 13.27
N VAL A 229 -1.21 11.10 13.97
CA VAL A 229 -0.78 9.78 14.47
C VAL A 229 -0.37 8.83 13.33
N LYS A 230 -1.11 8.83 12.21
CA LYS A 230 -0.76 8.05 11.01
C LYS A 230 0.53 8.57 10.37
N MET A 231 0.66 9.89 10.22
CA MET A 231 1.86 10.52 9.67
C MET A 231 3.12 10.20 10.49
N ILE A 232 3.05 10.20 11.83
CA ILE A 232 4.16 9.75 12.70
C ILE A 232 4.56 8.31 12.36
N LYS A 233 3.57 7.42 12.24
CA LYS A 233 3.81 5.99 11.94
C LYS A 233 4.48 5.83 10.57
N GLU A 234 4.03 6.58 9.56
CA GLU A 234 4.59 6.57 8.21
C GLU A 234 6.03 7.07 8.20
N TYR A 235 6.30 8.21 8.84
CA TYR A 235 7.66 8.76 8.97
C TYR A 235 8.62 7.76 9.64
N GLN A 236 8.19 7.12 10.72
CA GLN A 236 9.01 6.11 11.41
C GLN A 236 9.24 4.84 10.58
N LYS A 237 8.30 4.45 9.73
CA LYS A 237 8.48 3.31 8.81
C LYS A 237 9.49 3.61 7.72
N ALA A 238 9.45 4.81 7.15
CA ALA A 238 10.36 5.22 6.07
C ALA A 238 11.83 5.41 6.52
N LYS A 239 12.09 5.41 7.83
CA LYS A 239 13.42 5.56 8.43
C LYS A 239 13.98 4.25 9.03
N LYS A 240 13.26 3.14 8.90
CA LYS A 240 13.73 1.80 9.25
C LYS A 240 14.30 1.12 8.02
#